data_AF-A0A5D4MJA6-F1
#
_entry.id   AF-A0A5D4MJA6-F1
#
_cell.length_a   1.000
_cell.length_b   1.000
_cell.length_c   1.000
_cell.angle_alpha   90.00
_cell.angle_beta   90.00
_cell.angle_gamma   90.00
#
_symmetry.space_group_name_H-M   'P 1'
#
loop_
_entity.id
_entity.type
_entity.pdbx_description
1 polymer ?
#
loop_
_entity_poly.entity_id
_entity_poly.type
_entity_poly.pdbx_seq_one_letter_code
_entity_poly.pdbx_strand_id
1 'polypeptide(L)'
;MSKKYSFPGHSKKKHCPKSKVKSVSCGADSYNVSGGTYVPVILAYVNLETDISSHVKLPSPAKEIKSIKKNVSLKQCEVLKHPGSRGKAKIFVKGTIHKNIQYVESCNGYLRDYSVDVPFSCIDEVYIPGADREVKSQKSSLTHEYKYSSKNKLGADPRKSGSYTHEYFNEPIECVLKSADIMEIDLFKDYKHGRFTNLTERMEVNLWFMLVQNQERFAFRYEDAPECPLLEDEIEEIEEQLPERKPSKTILDLIQERLDLMDR
;
A
#
# COMPACT_ATOMS: atom_id res chain seq x y z
N MET A 1 -9.61 37.49 -41.82
CA MET A 1 -8.18 37.31 -41.50
C MET A 1 -8.06 36.47 -40.22
N SER A 2 -8.05 35.13 -40.32
CA SER A 2 -7.82 34.24 -39.17
C SER A 2 -6.33 33.97 -39.04
N LYS A 3 -5.67 34.56 -38.04
CA LYS A 3 -4.34 34.14 -37.61
C LYS A 3 -4.46 32.79 -36.91
N LYS A 4 -4.04 31.72 -37.59
CA LYS A 4 -3.81 30.41 -36.97
C LYS A 4 -2.68 30.55 -35.96
N TYR A 5 -2.98 30.36 -34.67
CA TYR A 5 -1.96 30.10 -33.67
C TYR A 5 -1.38 28.71 -33.94
N SER A 6 -0.13 28.67 -34.40
CA SER A 6 0.66 27.44 -34.47
C SER A 6 1.35 27.25 -33.11
N PHE A 7 1.02 26.16 -32.41
CA PHE A 7 1.78 25.75 -31.23
C PHE A 7 3.22 25.41 -31.64
N PRO A 8 4.25 25.92 -30.94
CA PRO A 8 5.63 25.60 -31.25
C PRO A 8 5.90 24.12 -30.97
N GLY A 9 6.60 23.51 -31.93
CA GLY A 9 6.77 22.08 -32.11
C GLY A 9 7.23 21.30 -30.89
N HIS A 10 6.90 20.01 -30.94
CA HIS A 10 7.53 18.96 -30.15
C HIS A 10 9.05 19.18 -30.06
N SER A 11 9.49 19.61 -28.88
CA SER A 11 10.90 19.57 -28.50
C SER A 11 11.33 18.11 -28.59
N LYS A 12 12.09 17.75 -29.64
CA LYS A 12 12.85 16.50 -29.67
C LYS A 12 13.68 16.50 -28.39
N LYS A 13 13.30 15.68 -27.40
CA LYS A 13 13.93 15.63 -26.07
C LYS A 13 15.45 15.53 -26.25
N LYS A 14 16.17 16.66 -26.15
CA LYS A 14 17.63 16.69 -26.27
C LYS A 14 18.18 15.79 -25.17
N HIS A 15 18.83 14.71 -25.55
CA HIS A 15 19.45 13.80 -24.58
C HIS A 15 20.65 14.51 -23.95
N CYS A 16 20.83 14.32 -22.65
CA CYS A 16 21.99 14.86 -21.95
C CYS A 16 23.29 14.27 -22.54
N PRO A 17 24.35 15.08 -22.70
CA PRO A 17 25.64 14.57 -23.14
C PRO A 17 26.17 13.57 -22.11
N LYS A 18 26.71 12.44 -22.59
CA LYS A 18 27.40 11.47 -21.74
C LYS A 18 28.82 11.95 -21.46
N SER A 19 29.30 11.82 -20.22
CA SER A 19 30.69 12.12 -19.88
C SER A 19 31.62 10.99 -20.34
N LYS A 20 32.88 11.33 -20.63
CA LYS A 20 33.93 10.33 -20.91
C LYS A 20 34.52 9.87 -19.59
N VAL A 21 34.38 8.58 -19.28
CA VAL A 21 35.00 7.95 -18.11
C VAL A 21 36.44 7.54 -18.47
N LYS A 22 37.41 7.94 -17.62
CA LYS A 22 38.84 7.64 -17.87
C LYS A 22 39.27 6.27 -17.34
N SER A 23 38.71 5.86 -16.19
CA SER A 23 39.00 4.58 -15.53
C SER A 23 37.90 4.26 -14.53
N VAL A 24 37.68 2.97 -14.28
CA VAL A 24 36.73 2.42 -13.32
C VAL A 24 37.41 1.26 -12.59
N SER A 25 37.25 1.19 -11.27
CA SER A 25 37.64 0.04 -10.46
C SER A 25 36.47 -0.33 -9.54
N CYS A 26 36.24 -1.62 -9.34
CA CYS A 26 35.25 -2.14 -8.39
C CYS A 26 35.93 -3.03 -7.35
N GLY A 27 35.45 -2.96 -6.12
CA GLY A 27 35.80 -3.86 -5.02
C GLY A 27 34.53 -4.18 -4.24
N ALA A 28 34.45 -5.38 -3.68
CA ALA A 28 33.31 -5.81 -2.88
C ALA A 28 33.83 -6.54 -1.65
N ASP A 29 33.29 -6.16 -0.49
CA ASP A 29 33.46 -6.85 0.78
C ASP A 29 32.10 -7.40 1.21
N SER A 30 32.08 -8.62 1.75
CA SER A 30 30.88 -9.26 2.29
C SER A 30 31.06 -9.58 3.77
N TYR A 31 30.01 -9.41 4.56
CA TYR A 31 29.99 -9.71 5.99
C TYR A 31 28.98 -10.82 6.28
N ASN A 32 29.27 -11.67 7.26
CA ASN A 32 28.33 -12.70 7.70
C ASN A 32 27.22 -12.06 8.54
N VAL A 33 25.96 -12.36 8.21
CA VAL A 33 24.77 -11.90 8.93
C VAL A 33 24.28 -13.00 9.86
N SER A 34 24.15 -12.68 11.15
CA SER A 34 23.79 -13.63 12.22
C SER A 34 22.29 -13.92 12.27
N GLY A 35 21.73 -14.41 11.16
CA GLY A 35 20.31 -14.67 11.02
C GLY A 35 19.46 -13.40 10.89
N GLY A 36 18.44 -13.48 10.04
CA GLY A 36 17.52 -12.39 9.76
C GLY A 36 16.49 -12.86 8.73
N THR A 37 15.28 -12.32 8.82
CA THR A 37 14.22 -12.58 7.86
C THR A 37 13.68 -11.26 7.35
N TYR A 38 13.26 -11.23 6.09
CA TYR A 38 12.62 -10.08 5.48
C TYR A 38 11.16 -10.46 5.22
N VAL A 39 10.26 -9.89 6.01
CA VAL A 39 8.86 -10.32 6.07
C VAL A 39 7.89 -9.13 5.97
N PRO A 40 6.72 -9.31 5.32
CA PRO A 40 5.66 -8.32 5.34
C PRO A 40 5.04 -8.26 6.74
N VAL A 41 5.06 -7.08 7.36
CA VAL A 41 4.46 -6.81 8.65
C VAL A 41 3.21 -5.96 8.46
N ILE A 42 2.10 -6.40 9.03
CA ILE A 42 0.87 -5.61 9.09
C ILE A 42 1.06 -4.50 10.12
N LEU A 43 0.97 -3.25 9.69
CA LEU A 43 1.17 -2.08 10.52
C LEU A 43 -0.11 -1.59 11.20
N ALA A 44 -1.24 -1.66 10.48
CA ALA A 44 -2.54 -1.25 10.97
C ALA A 44 -3.67 -1.75 10.06
N TYR A 45 -4.86 -1.92 10.64
CA TYR A 45 -6.13 -1.89 9.91
C TYR A 45 -6.73 -0.50 10.07
N VAL A 46 -7.12 0.12 8.96
CA VAL A 46 -7.59 1.52 8.93
C VAL A 46 -8.96 1.54 8.28
N ASN A 47 -9.95 2.08 8.99
CA ASN A 47 -11.20 2.52 8.40
C ASN A 47 -11.06 4.01 8.06
N LEU A 48 -11.15 4.35 6.78
CA LEU A 48 -11.08 5.72 6.29
C LEU A 48 -12.43 6.11 5.71
N GLU A 49 -13.05 7.11 6.31
CA GLU A 49 -14.38 7.59 5.96
C GLU A 49 -14.24 8.92 5.20
N THR A 50 -14.99 9.10 4.13
CA THR A 50 -15.01 10.37 3.39
C THR A 50 -16.42 10.76 2.97
N ASP A 51 -16.79 11.98 3.34
CA ASP A 51 -18.04 12.60 2.93
C ASP A 51 -17.89 13.27 1.56
N ILE A 52 -18.81 12.96 0.65
CA ILE A 52 -18.83 13.45 -0.72
C ILE A 52 -20.21 14.04 -1.01
N SER A 53 -20.22 15.28 -1.50
CA SER A 53 -21.42 15.89 -2.10
C SER A 53 -21.20 16.04 -3.60
N SER A 54 -22.00 15.36 -4.41
CA SER A 54 -21.93 15.39 -5.87
C SER A 54 -23.21 15.94 -6.49
N HIS A 55 -23.06 16.52 -7.67
CA HIS A 55 -24.17 16.93 -8.52
C HIS A 55 -24.08 16.17 -9.84
N VAL A 56 -25.04 15.29 -10.09
CA VAL A 56 -25.14 14.52 -11.32
C VAL A 56 -26.31 15.04 -12.14
N LYS A 57 -26.02 15.51 -13.35
CA LYS A 57 -27.05 15.93 -14.31
C LYS A 57 -27.29 14.80 -15.30
N LEU A 58 -28.52 14.31 -15.37
CA LEU A 58 -28.93 13.33 -16.37
C LEU A 58 -28.99 13.96 -17.77
N PRO A 59 -28.71 13.21 -18.84
CA PRO A 59 -28.83 13.69 -20.22
C PRO A 59 -30.25 14.15 -20.59
N SER A 60 -31.26 13.59 -19.94
CA SER A 60 -32.68 13.87 -20.16
C SER A 60 -33.48 13.80 -18.84
N PRO A 61 -34.66 14.45 -18.76
CA PRO A 61 -35.48 14.40 -17.55
C PRO A 61 -35.99 13.00 -17.25
N ALA A 62 -35.61 12.48 -16.08
CA ALA A 62 -36.09 11.21 -15.55
C ALA A 62 -37.43 11.39 -14.84
N LYS A 63 -38.33 10.42 -15.01
CA LYS A 63 -39.51 10.24 -14.17
C LYS A 63 -39.17 9.41 -12.93
N GLU A 64 -38.34 8.40 -13.09
CA GLU A 64 -37.96 7.46 -12.03
C GLU A 64 -36.59 6.85 -12.33
N ILE A 65 -35.77 6.67 -11.30
CA ILE A 65 -34.53 5.89 -11.35
C ILE A 65 -34.88 4.45 -10.98
N LYS A 66 -34.42 3.49 -11.78
CA LYS A 66 -34.64 2.06 -11.56
C LYS A 66 -33.51 1.42 -10.77
N SER A 67 -32.27 1.77 -11.08
CA SER A 67 -31.11 1.29 -10.34
C SER A 67 -29.90 2.18 -10.55
N ILE A 68 -29.04 2.25 -9.54
CA ILE A 68 -27.72 2.87 -9.64
C ILE A 68 -26.68 1.87 -9.15
N LYS A 69 -25.90 1.30 -10.09
CA LYS A 69 -24.74 0.47 -9.74
C LYS A 69 -23.54 1.36 -9.48
N LYS A 70 -22.77 1.05 -8.43
CA LYS A 70 -21.62 1.84 -8.00
C LYS A 70 -20.41 0.94 -7.83
N ASN A 71 -19.26 1.37 -8.35
CA ASN A 71 -17.99 0.70 -8.16
C ASN A 71 -16.96 1.71 -7.68
N VAL A 72 -16.34 1.44 -6.52
CA VAL A 72 -15.23 2.24 -6.02
C VAL A 72 -13.93 1.75 -6.65
N SER A 73 -13.11 2.69 -7.10
CA SER A 73 -11.76 2.41 -7.59
C SER A 73 -10.77 3.40 -6.99
N LEU A 74 -9.60 2.92 -6.59
CA LEU A 74 -8.52 3.77 -6.07
C LEU A 74 -7.47 4.00 -7.17
N LYS A 75 -7.06 5.26 -7.32
CA LYS A 75 -5.99 5.68 -8.24
C LYS A 75 -4.68 5.93 -7.49
N GLN A 76 -4.76 6.27 -6.20
CA GLN A 76 -3.62 6.54 -5.34
C GLN A 76 -3.96 6.10 -3.91
N CYS A 77 -3.05 5.38 -3.26
CA CYS A 77 -3.01 5.23 -1.81
C CYS A 77 -1.54 5.28 -1.39
N GLU A 78 -1.14 6.37 -0.75
CA GLU A 78 0.22 6.58 -0.29
C GLU A 78 0.20 6.87 1.19
N VAL A 79 1.15 6.29 1.93
CA VAL A 79 1.30 6.54 3.37
C VAL A 79 2.68 7.14 3.60
N LEU A 80 2.72 8.28 4.27
CA LEU A 80 3.95 8.99 4.61
C LEU A 80 4.08 9.14 6.11
N LYS A 81 5.19 8.67 6.67
CA LYS A 81 5.42 8.78 8.11
C LYS A 81 5.62 10.24 8.53
N HIS A 82 5.16 10.55 9.73
CA HIS A 82 5.35 11.87 10.29
C HIS A 82 6.82 12.03 10.74
N PRO A 83 7.56 13.05 10.28
CA PRO A 83 9.00 13.17 10.51
C PRO A 83 9.37 13.44 11.98
N GLY A 84 8.40 13.93 12.77
CA GLY A 84 8.58 14.28 14.19
C GLY A 84 7.76 13.45 15.18
N SER A 85 7.04 12.42 14.73
CA SER A 85 6.20 11.61 15.64
C SER A 85 6.53 10.13 15.53
N ARG A 86 6.59 9.46 16.69
CA ARG A 86 6.80 8.02 16.76
C ARG A 86 5.45 7.32 16.56
N GLY A 87 5.29 6.69 15.40
CA GLY A 87 4.13 5.88 15.09
C GLY A 87 2.95 6.61 14.46
N LYS A 88 3.09 7.86 14.02
CA LYS A 88 2.03 8.55 13.23
C LYS A 88 2.44 8.64 11.77
N ALA A 89 1.48 8.51 10.87
CA ALA A 89 1.64 8.74 9.44
C ALA A 89 0.42 9.44 8.86
N LYS A 90 0.57 10.02 7.68
CA LYS A 90 -0.54 10.52 6.87
C LYS A 90 -0.82 9.56 5.74
N ILE A 91 -2.07 9.15 5.59
CA ILE A 91 -2.56 8.40 4.43
C ILE A 91 -3.16 9.39 3.43
N PHE A 92 -2.83 9.22 2.15
CA PHE A 92 -3.29 10.02 1.04
C PHE A 92 -4.01 9.11 0.05
N VAL A 93 -5.33 9.23 -0.03
CA VAL A 93 -6.16 8.41 -0.90
C VAL A 93 -6.77 9.27 -1.99
N LYS A 94 -6.71 8.80 -3.23
CA LYS A 94 -7.52 9.32 -4.34
C LYS A 94 -8.23 8.18 -5.02
N GLY A 95 -9.51 8.38 -5.28
CA GLY A 95 -10.34 7.38 -5.92
C GLY A 95 -11.39 7.98 -6.83
N THR A 96 -12.21 7.11 -7.39
CA THR A 96 -13.34 7.46 -8.23
C THR A 96 -14.44 6.43 -8.00
N ILE A 97 -15.66 6.92 -7.80
CA ILE A 97 -16.87 6.11 -7.77
C ILE A 97 -17.43 6.14 -9.19
N HIS A 98 -17.37 5.01 -9.87
CA HIS A 98 -18.01 4.85 -11.16
C HIS A 98 -19.48 4.48 -10.93
N LYS A 99 -20.38 5.36 -11.34
CA LYS A 99 -21.83 5.16 -11.24
C LYS A 99 -22.39 4.79 -12.60
N ASN A 100 -23.24 3.76 -12.64
CA ASN A 100 -24.06 3.42 -13.80
C ASN A 100 -25.54 3.53 -13.41
N ILE A 101 -26.22 4.52 -13.97
CA ILE A 101 -27.57 4.96 -13.62
C ILE A 101 -28.53 4.48 -14.71
N GLN A 102 -29.54 3.73 -14.29
CA GLN A 102 -30.66 3.30 -15.12
C GLN A 102 -31.93 4.05 -14.73
N TYR A 103 -32.56 4.72 -15.69
CA TYR A 103 -33.74 5.54 -15.44
C TYR A 103 -34.73 5.49 -16.61
N VAL A 104 -35.98 5.86 -16.33
CA VAL A 104 -37.04 5.97 -17.34
C VAL A 104 -37.47 7.41 -17.51
N GLU A 105 -37.71 7.81 -18.75
CA GLU A 105 -38.19 9.16 -19.06
C GLU A 105 -39.72 9.23 -18.91
N SER A 106 -40.46 8.20 -19.34
CA SER A 106 -41.93 8.21 -19.40
C SER A 106 -42.55 6.80 -19.24
N CYS A 107 -43.87 6.68 -19.38
CA CYS A 107 -44.60 5.41 -19.22
C CYS A 107 -44.45 4.43 -20.41
N ASN A 108 -43.60 4.74 -21.39
CA ASN A 108 -43.45 3.96 -22.63
C ASN A 108 -42.45 2.78 -22.50
N GLY A 109 -41.94 2.50 -21.30
CA GLY A 109 -41.14 1.31 -21.00
C GLY A 109 -39.67 1.35 -21.44
N TYR A 110 -39.19 2.45 -22.05
CA TYR A 110 -37.78 2.55 -22.45
C TYR A 110 -36.89 2.92 -21.26
N LEU A 111 -35.86 2.10 -21.05
CA LEU A 111 -34.79 2.35 -20.09
C LEU A 111 -33.66 3.15 -20.74
N ARG A 112 -33.09 4.09 -20.00
CA ARG A 112 -31.89 4.84 -20.37
C ARG A 112 -30.75 4.43 -19.44
N ASP A 113 -29.58 4.22 -20.00
CA ASP A 113 -28.33 4.03 -19.27
C ASP A 113 -27.48 5.31 -19.33
N TYR A 114 -26.93 5.72 -18.20
CA TYR A 114 -26.01 6.84 -18.10
C TYR A 114 -24.93 6.54 -17.08
N SER A 115 -23.67 6.67 -17.48
CA SER A 115 -22.53 6.43 -16.60
C SER A 115 -21.78 7.73 -16.29
N VAL A 116 -21.37 7.90 -15.05
CA VAL A 116 -20.65 9.08 -14.57
C VAL A 116 -19.62 8.68 -13.52
N ASP A 117 -18.49 9.37 -13.55
CA ASP A 117 -17.42 9.21 -12.57
C ASP A 117 -17.47 10.35 -11.53
N VAL A 118 -17.53 9.97 -10.26
CA VAL A 118 -17.44 10.92 -9.13
C VAL A 118 -16.06 10.76 -8.48
N PRO A 119 -15.10 11.67 -8.74
CA PRO A 119 -13.78 11.60 -8.14
C PRO A 119 -13.83 12.03 -6.67
N PHE A 120 -12.97 11.43 -5.84
CA PHE A 120 -12.81 11.83 -4.45
C PHE A 120 -11.34 11.75 -4.02
N SER A 121 -11.01 12.50 -2.97
CA SER A 121 -9.70 12.47 -2.34
C SER A 121 -9.84 12.68 -0.83
N CYS A 122 -9.17 11.86 -0.05
CA CYS A 122 -9.15 11.93 1.40
C CYS A 122 -7.71 11.89 1.91
N ILE A 123 -7.44 12.66 2.96
CA ILE A 123 -6.15 12.70 3.64
C ILE A 123 -6.44 12.67 5.13
N ASP A 124 -5.85 11.71 5.84
CA ASP A 124 -6.01 11.62 7.28
C ASP A 124 -4.73 11.13 7.98
N GLU A 125 -4.70 11.25 9.30
CA GLU A 125 -3.64 10.71 10.16
C GLU A 125 -3.99 9.30 10.63
N VAL A 126 -3.02 8.40 10.53
CA VAL A 126 -3.12 7.01 11.00
C VAL A 126 -2.01 6.69 11.99
N TYR A 127 -2.30 5.79 12.92
CA TYR A 127 -1.34 5.31 13.90
C TYR A 127 -0.75 3.95 13.47
N ILE A 128 0.56 3.92 13.26
CA ILE A 128 1.36 2.79 12.78
C ILE A 128 2.66 2.64 13.61
N PRO A 129 2.57 2.25 14.90
CA PRO A 129 3.73 2.20 15.80
C PRO A 129 4.79 1.17 15.37
N GLY A 130 4.40 0.12 14.66
CA GLY A 130 5.28 -0.95 14.19
C GLY A 130 6.08 -0.62 12.92
N ALA A 131 5.92 0.58 12.35
CA ALA A 131 6.57 0.94 11.07
C ALA A 131 8.07 1.21 11.24
N ASP A 132 8.88 0.71 10.31
CA ASP A 132 10.34 0.85 10.32
C ASP A 132 10.78 2.31 10.28
N ARG A 133 11.85 2.61 11.02
CA ARG A 133 12.37 3.98 11.11
C ARG A 133 12.90 4.43 9.75
N GLU A 134 12.30 5.50 9.21
CA GLU A 134 12.82 6.14 8.00
C GLU A 134 14.14 6.86 8.27
N VAL A 135 15.12 6.62 7.41
CA VAL A 135 16.42 7.28 7.39
C VAL A 135 16.40 8.40 6.35
N LYS A 136 16.99 9.55 6.69
CA LYS A 136 16.96 10.75 5.84
C LYS A 136 18.16 10.80 4.91
N SER A 137 17.91 11.05 3.63
CA SER A 137 18.93 11.25 2.59
C SER A 137 19.43 12.70 2.52
N GLN A 138 20.65 12.88 2.05
CA GLN A 138 21.25 14.20 1.78
C GLN A 138 21.79 14.25 0.34
N LYS A 139 20.96 14.78 -0.58
CA LYS A 139 21.25 14.79 -2.03
C LYS A 139 21.93 16.07 -2.53
N SER A 140 21.96 17.12 -1.71
CA SER A 140 22.50 18.42 -2.11
C SER A 140 23.87 18.67 -1.51
N SER A 141 24.85 18.96 -2.38
CA SER A 141 26.18 19.42 -1.99
C SER A 141 26.18 20.83 -1.41
N LEU A 142 25.11 21.63 -1.61
CA LEU A 142 25.04 23.02 -1.14
C LEU A 142 25.17 23.15 0.39
N THR A 143 24.78 22.11 1.13
CA THR A 143 24.84 22.11 2.60
C THR A 143 25.98 21.25 3.14
N HIS A 144 26.72 20.55 2.26
CA HIS A 144 27.75 19.56 2.60
C HIS A 144 28.92 19.64 1.61
N GLU A 145 29.37 20.87 1.32
CA GLU A 145 30.54 21.15 0.48
C GLU A 145 31.81 21.26 1.32
N TYR A 146 32.87 20.61 0.87
CA TYR A 146 34.22 20.82 1.37
C TYR A 146 34.91 21.91 0.56
N LYS A 147 35.35 22.97 1.25
CA LYS A 147 36.25 23.99 0.71
C LYS A 147 37.65 23.81 1.27
N TYR A 148 38.64 23.99 0.42
CA TYR A 148 40.05 23.89 0.79
C TYR A 148 40.67 25.28 0.85
N SER A 149 41.68 25.49 1.70
CA SER A 149 42.39 26.76 1.75
C SER A 149 43.27 26.97 0.51
N SER A 150 43.34 28.20 0.03
CA SER A 150 44.23 28.61 -1.05
C SER A 150 45.70 28.49 -0.65
N LYS A 151 46.62 28.44 -1.63
CA LYS A 151 48.06 28.32 -1.36
C LYS A 151 48.63 29.45 -0.48
N ASN A 152 48.09 30.66 -0.61
CA ASN A 152 48.46 31.81 0.22
C ASN A 152 47.73 31.85 1.57
N LYS A 153 46.82 30.91 1.84
CA LYS A 153 45.98 30.80 3.06
C LYS A 153 45.08 32.01 3.33
N LEU A 154 44.84 32.86 2.33
CA LEU A 154 44.02 34.07 2.46
C LEU A 154 42.56 33.87 2.00
N GLY A 155 42.16 32.65 1.67
CA GLY A 155 40.79 32.35 1.25
C GLY A 155 40.60 30.90 0.87
N ALA A 156 39.43 30.60 0.29
CA ALA A 156 39.16 29.29 -0.30
C ALA A 156 39.84 29.16 -1.67
N ASP A 157 40.39 27.99 -1.99
CA ASP A 157 40.93 27.66 -3.30
C ASP A 157 39.78 27.51 -4.31
N PRO A 158 39.65 28.37 -5.33
CA PRO A 158 38.59 28.25 -6.33
C PRO A 158 38.76 27.02 -7.24
N ARG A 159 39.92 26.36 -7.20
CA ARG A 159 40.26 25.22 -8.07
C ARG A 159 39.94 23.87 -7.44
N LYS A 160 39.59 23.84 -6.14
CA LYS A 160 39.34 22.61 -5.40
C LYS A 160 38.07 22.75 -4.57
N SER A 161 37.15 21.84 -4.77
CA SER A 161 36.03 21.60 -3.87
C SER A 161 35.72 20.11 -3.85
N GLY A 162 35.05 19.69 -2.79
CA GLY A 162 34.51 18.34 -2.65
C GLY A 162 33.10 18.42 -2.10
N SER A 163 32.38 17.30 -2.11
CA SER A 163 31.09 17.21 -1.43
C SER A 163 30.83 15.77 -1.00
N TYR A 164 30.06 15.61 0.07
CA TYR A 164 29.55 14.32 0.50
C TYR A 164 28.02 14.33 0.44
N THR A 165 27.46 13.42 -0.36
CA THR A 165 26.02 13.23 -0.54
C THR A 165 25.70 11.76 -0.41
N HIS A 166 24.55 11.43 0.16
CA HIS A 166 24.11 10.05 0.34
C HIS A 166 22.59 9.92 0.20
N GLU A 167 22.15 8.72 -0.16
CA GLU A 167 20.75 8.37 -0.36
C GLU A 167 20.43 7.07 0.37
N TYR A 168 19.39 7.11 1.19
CA TYR A 168 18.74 5.94 1.74
C TYR A 168 17.46 5.67 0.94
N PHE A 169 17.23 4.39 0.67
CA PHE A 169 16.02 3.89 0.01
C PHE A 169 15.18 3.19 1.07
N ASN A 170 14.26 3.92 1.69
CA ASN A 170 13.39 3.37 2.73
C ASN A 170 12.32 2.47 2.11
N GLU A 171 11.91 1.43 2.84
CA GLU A 171 10.80 0.57 2.45
C GLU A 171 9.47 1.32 2.52
N PRO A 172 8.66 1.32 1.44
CA PRO A 172 7.37 1.98 1.43
C PRO A 172 6.35 1.25 2.29
N ILE A 173 5.30 1.96 2.70
CA ILE A 173 4.12 1.36 3.32
C ILE A 173 3.07 1.17 2.24
N GLU A 174 2.67 -0.08 2.02
CA GLU A 174 1.67 -0.46 1.04
C GLU A 174 0.27 -0.45 1.63
N CYS A 175 -0.69 0.07 0.85
CA CYS A 175 -2.11 -0.03 1.17
C CYS A 175 -2.72 -1.25 0.48
N VAL A 176 -3.35 -2.13 1.24
CA VAL A 176 -4.19 -3.20 0.70
C VAL A 176 -5.64 -2.88 1.03
N LEU A 177 -6.43 -2.47 0.02
CA LEU A 177 -7.86 -2.27 0.17
C LEU A 177 -8.55 -3.62 0.39
N LYS A 178 -9.26 -3.78 1.51
CA LYS A 178 -9.98 -4.99 1.89
C LYS A 178 -11.46 -4.91 1.56
N SER A 179 -12.07 -3.76 1.82
CA SER A 179 -13.46 -3.50 1.47
C SER A 179 -13.71 -2.02 1.25
N ALA A 180 -14.77 -1.73 0.52
CA ALA A 180 -15.32 -0.40 0.36
C ALA A 180 -16.84 -0.48 0.41
N ASP A 181 -17.47 0.39 1.19
CA ASP A 181 -18.92 0.54 1.27
C ASP A 181 -19.31 2.01 1.09
N ILE A 182 -20.56 2.22 0.67
CA ILE A 182 -21.10 3.54 0.37
C ILE A 182 -22.46 3.66 1.04
N MET A 183 -22.62 4.66 1.89
CA MET A 183 -23.92 5.10 2.38
C MET A 183 -24.29 6.40 1.68
N GLU A 184 -25.51 6.54 1.17
CA GLU A 184 -25.88 7.76 0.44
C GLU A 184 -27.35 8.15 0.57
N ILE A 185 -27.61 9.41 0.22
CA ILE A 185 -28.94 9.97 0.01
C ILE A 185 -28.98 10.79 -1.29
N ASP A 186 -29.98 10.50 -2.12
CA ASP A 186 -30.24 11.21 -3.38
C ASP A 186 -31.33 12.27 -3.19
N LEU A 187 -31.05 13.51 -3.59
CA LEU A 187 -31.96 14.65 -3.48
C LEU A 187 -32.33 15.22 -4.86
N PHE A 188 -33.62 15.14 -5.21
CA PHE A 188 -34.16 15.59 -6.49
C PHE A 188 -34.72 17.02 -6.40
N LYS A 189 -33.85 18.03 -6.31
CA LYS A 189 -34.26 19.43 -6.05
C LYS A 189 -35.09 20.07 -7.17
N ASP A 190 -34.91 19.62 -8.42
CA ASP A 190 -35.62 20.15 -9.59
C ASP A 190 -36.84 19.32 -9.97
N TYR A 191 -37.38 18.53 -9.04
CA TYR A 191 -38.56 17.71 -9.26
C TYR A 191 -39.79 18.57 -9.55
N LYS A 192 -40.22 18.60 -10.81
CA LYS A 192 -41.38 19.35 -11.30
C LYS A 192 -42.18 18.49 -12.28
N HIS A 193 -43.50 18.53 -12.16
CA HIS A 193 -44.42 17.77 -13.02
C HIS A 193 -44.08 16.26 -13.11
N GLY A 194 -43.62 15.66 -12.01
CA GLY A 194 -43.29 14.24 -11.95
C GLY A 194 -41.97 13.85 -12.61
N ARG A 195 -41.08 14.83 -12.87
CA ARG A 195 -39.77 14.61 -13.50
C ARG A 195 -38.68 15.45 -12.86
N PHE A 196 -37.44 15.00 -12.98
CA PHE A 196 -36.24 15.69 -12.49
C PHE A 196 -35.06 15.43 -13.45
N THR A 197 -34.07 16.31 -13.45
CA THR A 197 -32.86 16.14 -14.26
C THR A 197 -31.60 16.16 -13.40
N ASN A 198 -31.64 16.84 -12.25
CA ASN A 198 -30.47 17.03 -11.39
C ASN A 198 -30.60 16.21 -10.12
N LEU A 199 -29.63 15.33 -9.91
CA LEU A 199 -29.45 14.59 -8.67
C LEU A 199 -28.39 15.32 -7.85
N THR A 200 -28.77 15.76 -6.65
CA THR A 200 -27.79 16.17 -5.64
C THR A 200 -27.62 15.02 -4.68
N GLU A 201 -26.46 14.39 -4.69
CA GLU A 201 -26.18 13.21 -3.87
C GLU A 201 -25.27 13.63 -2.71
N ARG A 202 -25.54 13.08 -1.53
CA ARG A 202 -24.63 13.13 -0.39
C ARG A 202 -24.31 11.71 0.00
N MET A 203 -23.04 11.35 0.00
CA MET A 203 -22.60 10.00 0.29
C MET A 203 -21.39 9.99 1.20
N GLU A 204 -21.33 8.98 2.05
CA GLU A 204 -20.18 8.59 2.84
C GLU A 204 -19.57 7.36 2.18
N VAL A 205 -18.27 7.40 1.92
CA VAL A 205 -17.53 6.25 1.40
C VAL A 205 -16.58 5.78 2.49
N ASN A 206 -16.77 4.54 2.92
CA ASN A 206 -15.94 3.89 3.92
C ASN A 206 -14.97 2.93 3.24
N LEU A 207 -13.69 3.09 3.54
CA LEU A 207 -12.59 2.34 2.93
C LEU A 207 -11.81 1.63 4.02
N TRP A 208 -11.78 0.30 3.96
CA TRP A 208 -11.02 -0.53 4.90
C TRP A 208 -9.70 -0.93 4.28
N PHE A 209 -8.62 -0.41 4.85
CA PHE A 209 -7.26 -0.72 4.45
C PHE A 209 -6.56 -1.63 5.46
N MET A 210 -5.70 -2.48 4.95
CA MET A 210 -4.63 -3.13 5.69
C MET A 210 -3.32 -2.48 5.22
N LEU A 211 -2.62 -1.83 6.13
CA LEU A 211 -1.31 -1.22 5.86
C LEU A 211 -0.21 -2.24 6.12
N VAL A 212 0.68 -2.43 5.16
CA VAL A 212 1.75 -3.45 5.20
C VAL A 212 3.08 -2.80 4.89
N GLN A 213 4.15 -3.26 5.53
CA GLN A 213 5.51 -2.87 5.18
C GLN A 213 6.42 -4.08 5.30
N ASN A 214 7.30 -4.30 4.32
CA ASN A 214 8.34 -5.31 4.46
C ASN A 214 9.43 -4.81 5.39
N GLN A 215 9.87 -5.65 6.31
CA GLN A 215 10.82 -5.27 7.36
C GLN A 215 11.86 -6.36 7.57
N GLU A 216 13.10 -5.94 7.83
CA GLU A 216 14.15 -6.83 8.31
C GLU A 216 13.93 -7.10 9.80
N ARG A 217 13.70 -8.38 10.14
CA ARG A 217 13.52 -8.85 11.50
C ARG A 217 14.64 -9.82 11.84
N PHE A 218 15.29 -9.59 12.98
CA PHE A 218 16.19 -10.58 13.53
C PHE A 218 15.34 -11.77 14.03
N ALA A 219 15.70 -12.97 13.58
CA ALA A 219 15.14 -14.17 14.18
C ALA A 219 15.62 -14.21 15.63
N PHE A 220 14.73 -13.95 16.58
CA PHE A 220 14.98 -14.37 17.96
C PHE A 220 15.25 -15.88 17.91
N ARG A 221 16.28 -16.35 18.64
CA ARG A 221 16.42 -17.80 18.83
C ARG A 221 15.10 -18.30 19.40
N TYR A 222 14.67 -19.47 18.95
CA TYR A 222 13.44 -20.13 19.39
C TYR A 222 13.32 -20.22 20.93
N GLU A 223 14.46 -20.15 21.63
CA GLU A 223 14.59 -20.13 23.10
C GLU A 223 14.02 -18.86 23.78
N ASP A 224 13.86 -17.74 23.06
CA ASP A 224 13.39 -16.46 23.59
C ASP A 224 11.98 -16.06 23.09
N ALA A 225 11.31 -16.93 22.33
CA ALA A 225 9.94 -16.65 21.90
C ALA A 225 9.00 -16.71 23.11
N PRO A 226 8.17 -15.69 23.37
CA PRO A 226 7.05 -15.86 24.30
C PRO A 226 6.21 -17.02 23.77
N GLU A 227 5.95 -18.02 24.63
CA GLU A 227 5.12 -19.17 24.29
C GLU A 227 3.89 -18.67 23.53
N CYS A 228 3.84 -18.97 22.23
CA CYS A 228 2.60 -18.77 21.48
C CYS A 228 1.54 -19.58 22.25
N PRO A 229 0.42 -18.96 22.67
CA PRO A 229 -0.66 -19.73 23.26
C PRO A 229 -1.03 -20.79 22.23
N LEU A 230 -0.74 -22.04 22.55
CA LEU A 230 -1.34 -23.14 21.83
C LEU A 230 -2.85 -22.92 22.02
N LEU A 231 -3.61 -22.99 20.93
CA LEU A 231 -5.05 -23.17 21.01
C LEU A 231 -5.25 -24.53 21.70
N GLU A 232 -5.31 -24.51 23.03
CA GLU A 232 -5.55 -25.68 23.88
C GLU A 232 -6.93 -26.30 23.59
N ASP A 233 -7.79 -25.59 22.86
CA ASP A 233 -9.17 -26.00 22.59
C ASP A 233 -9.35 -26.95 21.37
N GLU A 234 -8.30 -27.28 20.60
CA GLU A 234 -8.43 -28.22 19.45
C GLU A 234 -7.75 -29.59 19.67
N ILE A 235 -7.09 -29.81 20.81
CA ILE A 235 -6.40 -31.09 21.09
C ILE A 235 -7.24 -32.05 21.95
N GLU A 236 -8.14 -31.54 22.80
CA GLU A 236 -8.93 -32.39 23.71
C GLU A 236 -9.93 -33.33 22.99
N GLU A 237 -10.34 -33.05 21.76
CA GLU A 237 -11.25 -33.95 21.01
C GLU A 237 -10.53 -35.09 20.26
N ILE A 238 -9.20 -35.07 20.13
CA ILE A 238 -8.46 -36.09 19.35
C ILE A 238 -7.82 -37.16 20.26
N GLU A 239 -7.56 -36.86 21.54
CA GLU A 239 -6.88 -37.82 22.44
C GLU A 239 -7.78 -38.94 22.98
N GLU A 240 -9.12 -38.83 22.93
CA GLU A 240 -10.01 -39.84 23.53
C GLU A 240 -10.21 -41.10 22.68
N GLN A 241 -9.59 -41.22 21.49
CA GLN A 241 -9.83 -42.35 20.56
C GLN A 241 -8.59 -43.15 20.11
N LEU A 242 -7.42 -42.98 20.71
CA LEU A 242 -6.25 -43.81 20.39
C LEU A 242 -5.98 -44.87 21.48
N PRO A 243 -6.09 -46.18 21.17
CA PRO A 243 -5.77 -47.23 22.13
C PRO A 243 -4.28 -47.22 22.48
N GLU A 244 -3.97 -47.40 23.78
CA GLU A 244 -2.62 -47.46 24.33
C GLU A 244 -1.68 -48.34 23.47
N ARG A 245 -0.66 -47.72 22.87
CA ARG A 245 0.43 -48.45 22.23
C ARG A 245 1.22 -49.19 23.30
N LYS A 246 1.08 -50.51 23.36
CA LYS A 246 2.00 -51.38 24.09
C LYS A 246 3.44 -51.11 23.60
N PRO A 247 4.44 -51.10 24.50
CA PRO A 247 5.82 -50.79 24.13
C PRO A 247 6.31 -51.76 23.06
N SER A 248 6.83 -51.21 21.96
CA SER A 248 7.37 -51.99 20.85
C SER A 248 8.62 -52.75 21.30
N LYS A 249 8.61 -54.08 21.13
CA LYS A 249 9.79 -54.93 21.29
C LYS A 249 10.96 -54.37 20.48
N THR A 250 12.16 -54.35 21.05
CA THR A 250 13.35 -53.89 20.35
C THR A 250 13.74 -54.89 19.26
N ILE A 251 14.54 -54.45 18.28
CA ILE A 251 15.06 -55.33 17.21
C ILE A 251 15.81 -56.54 17.80
N LEU A 252 16.48 -56.36 18.94
CA LEU A 252 17.17 -57.45 19.64
C LEU A 252 16.19 -58.51 20.16
N ASP A 253 15.05 -58.09 20.72
CA ASP A 253 14.02 -59.02 21.20
C ASP A 253 13.43 -59.86 20.06
N LEU A 254 13.25 -59.24 18.88
CA LEU A 254 12.74 -59.92 17.69
C LEU A 254 13.76 -60.91 17.08
N ILE A 255 15.05 -60.59 17.17
CA ILE A 255 16.12 -61.48 16.71
C ILE A 255 16.22 -62.69 17.65
N GLN A 256 16.17 -62.46 18.97
CA GLN A 256 16.26 -63.53 19.96
C GLN A 256 15.06 -64.49 19.86
N GLU A 257 13.85 -63.96 19.70
CA GLU A 257 12.63 -64.77 19.53
C GLU A 257 12.69 -65.63 18.25
N ARG A 258 13.41 -65.18 17.21
CA ARG A 258 13.61 -65.93 15.98
C ARG A 258 14.68 -67.02 16.11
N LEU A 259 15.73 -66.79 16.89
CA LEU A 259 16.74 -67.80 17.23
C LEU A 259 16.13 -68.90 18.11
N ASP A 260 15.34 -68.54 19.11
CA ASP A 260 14.69 -69.48 20.04
C ASP A 260 13.60 -70.36 19.37
N LEU A 261 13.14 -69.98 18.17
CA LEU A 261 12.24 -70.76 17.32
C LEU A 261 12.99 -71.67 16.34
N MET A 262 14.26 -71.40 16.07
CA MET A 262 15.11 -72.24 15.21
C MET A 262 15.79 -73.38 15.98
N ASP A 263 15.95 -73.22 17.31
CA ASP A 263 16.49 -74.24 18.21
C ASP A 263 15.41 -75.15 18.85
N ARG A 264 14.17 -75.15 18.31
CA ARG A 264 13.06 -76.01 18.73
C ARG A 264 12.60 -76.98 17.65
#